data_AF-A0A7W1QPJ9-F1
#
_entry.id   AF-A0A7W1QPJ9-F1
#
_cell.length_a   1.000
_cell.length_b   1.000
_cell.length_c   1.000
_cell.angle_alpha   90.00
_cell.angle_beta   90.00
_cell.angle_gamma   90.00
#
_symmetry.space_group_name_H-M   'P 1'
#
loop_
_entity.id
_entity.type
_entity.pdbx_description
1 polymer ?
#
loop_
_entity_poly.entity_id
_entity_poly.type
_entity_poly.pdbx_seq_one_letter_code
_entity_poly.pdbx_strand_id
1 'polypeptide(L)'
;MDPRAFLRQLETDPDTADSLVHVRTLPARRPVIEPFPDDLSELLVTRLGLTGVRGLYPHQTDGLAALRSGRDVVLATGTASGKTLVYNAAFAEAAITTPKATALYLFPTKALARDQLRSMRALKLPQVKAAVYDGDTPQAERPLIRKNANLVMTNPDMLHLSLLADHARWADFFLRLSLVVVDEAHVCRGVFGSHVAMVLRRLRRLVAHYGGSPRWCLASATVGNPGELATKLTGLDDVMEITDDASPSGEKLFALWNPPLVDEETGARRSALAESAWLVGKLASQGTRTIGFTRSRRAAE
;
A
#
# COMPACT_ATOMS: atom_id res chain seq x y z
N MET A 1 7.13 26.21 10.02
CA MET A 1 8.04 26.07 11.16
C MET A 1 9.28 25.31 10.70
N ASP A 2 10.48 25.73 11.12
CA ASP A 2 11.73 25.02 10.86
C ASP A 2 11.90 23.89 11.90
N PRO A 3 11.84 22.60 11.50
CA PRO A 3 11.97 21.48 12.43
C PRO A 3 13.27 21.50 13.23
N ARG A 4 14.37 22.03 12.66
CA ARG A 4 15.65 22.15 13.36
C ARG A 4 15.60 23.25 14.42
N ALA A 5 14.92 24.35 14.15
CA ALA A 5 14.69 25.40 15.15
C ALA A 5 13.85 24.87 16.32
N PHE A 6 12.80 24.08 16.04
CA PHE A 6 11.98 23.47 17.07
C PHE A 6 12.76 22.48 17.95
N LEU A 7 13.56 21.58 17.35
CA LEU A 7 14.39 20.66 18.13
C LEU A 7 15.46 21.41 18.95
N ARG A 8 16.10 22.44 18.37
CA ARG A 8 17.03 23.30 19.12
C ARG A 8 16.36 23.98 20.30
N GLN A 9 15.10 24.44 20.14
CA GLN A 9 14.36 25.02 21.26
C GLN A 9 14.20 24.02 22.41
N LEU A 10 13.86 22.76 22.11
CA LEU A 10 13.73 21.70 23.12
C LEU A 10 15.08 21.33 23.76
N GLU A 11 16.16 21.35 22.98
CA GLU A 11 17.52 21.07 23.45
C GLU A 11 18.05 22.18 24.38
N THR A 12 17.68 23.44 24.15
CA THR A 12 18.11 24.59 24.97
C THR A 12 17.21 24.87 26.17
N ASP A 13 16.01 24.31 26.21
CA ASP A 13 15.02 24.52 27.26
C ASP A 13 15.31 23.56 28.43
N PRO A 14 15.65 24.06 29.64
CA PRO A 14 16.05 23.23 30.78
C PRO A 14 15.00 22.19 31.17
N ASP A 15 13.72 22.48 30.95
CA ASP A 15 12.62 21.57 31.32
C ASP A 15 12.51 20.39 30.34
N THR A 16 13.16 20.46 29.18
CA THR A 16 13.02 19.47 28.10
C THR A 16 14.31 18.89 27.56
N ALA A 17 15.46 19.52 27.86
CA ALA A 17 16.76 19.14 27.32
C ALA A 17 17.08 17.66 27.62
N ASP A 18 16.87 17.22 28.86
CA ASP A 18 17.15 15.84 29.30
C ASP A 18 16.18 14.81 28.70
N SER A 19 15.03 15.26 28.21
CA SER A 19 14.05 14.39 27.55
C SER A 19 14.38 14.14 26.08
N LEU A 20 15.12 15.04 25.41
CA LEU A 20 15.54 14.84 24.02
C LEU A 20 16.85 14.04 23.95
N VAL A 21 16.74 12.72 24.05
CA VAL A 21 17.92 11.84 24.21
C VAL A 21 18.64 11.48 22.91
N HIS A 22 18.01 11.70 21.76
CA HIS A 22 18.63 11.43 20.46
C HIS A 22 18.00 12.27 19.36
N VAL A 23 18.84 12.77 18.45
CA VAL A 23 18.42 13.38 17.19
C VAL A 23 19.31 12.85 16.08
N ARG A 24 18.69 12.37 15.00
CA ARG A 24 19.37 11.90 13.80
C ARG A 24 18.77 12.56 12.57
N THR A 25 19.64 13.07 11.71
CA THR A 25 19.24 13.53 10.37
C THR A 25 19.26 12.34 9.41
N LEU A 26 18.13 12.07 8.77
CA LEU A 26 18.02 11.15 7.66
C LEU A 26 18.11 11.97 6.37
N PRO A 27 19.11 11.71 5.50
CA PRO A 27 19.38 12.54 4.34
C PRO A 27 18.22 12.51 3.35
N ALA A 28 18.03 13.63 2.63
CA ALA A 28 17.12 13.67 1.50
C ALA A 28 17.61 12.74 0.38
N ARG A 29 16.67 12.15 -0.35
CA ARG A 29 16.92 11.38 -1.57
C ARG A 29 16.29 12.10 -2.74
N ARG A 30 17.12 12.47 -3.72
CA ARG A 30 16.64 13.03 -5.00
C ARG A 30 15.97 11.91 -5.81
N PRO A 31 14.87 12.21 -6.50
CA PRO A 31 14.22 11.22 -7.36
C PRO A 31 15.10 10.94 -8.58
N VAL A 32 15.13 9.67 -9.00
CA VAL A 32 15.65 9.27 -10.32
C VAL A 32 14.45 8.89 -11.17
N ILE A 33 14.13 9.67 -12.19
CA ILE A 33 12.99 9.41 -13.09
C ILE A 33 13.54 9.03 -14.46
N GLU A 34 13.10 7.88 -14.95
CA GLU A 34 13.38 7.36 -16.27
C GLU A 34 12.20 7.63 -17.22
N PRO A 35 12.45 7.76 -18.53
CA PRO A 35 11.37 7.80 -19.51
C PRO A 35 10.51 6.52 -19.42
N PHE A 36 9.27 6.61 -19.91
CA PHE A 36 8.45 5.41 -20.05
C PHE A 36 9.13 4.41 -21.00
N PRO A 37 8.95 3.09 -20.81
CA PRO A 37 9.39 2.09 -21.77
C PRO A 37 8.80 2.37 -23.16
N ASP A 38 9.63 2.28 -24.21
CA ASP A 38 9.22 2.59 -25.59
C ASP A 38 8.10 1.67 -26.11
N ASP A 39 7.96 0.49 -25.51
CA ASP A 39 6.96 -0.52 -25.85
C ASP A 39 5.67 -0.40 -25.01
N LEU A 40 5.58 0.59 -24.12
CA LEU A 40 4.37 0.88 -23.36
C LEU A 40 3.34 1.57 -24.26
N SER A 41 2.08 1.14 -24.18
CA SER A 41 1.00 1.71 -24.99
C SER A 41 0.96 3.25 -24.93
N GLU A 42 0.99 3.92 -26.08
CA GLU A 42 0.92 5.38 -26.19
C GLU A 42 -0.34 5.95 -25.51
N LEU A 43 -1.46 5.22 -25.59
CA LEU A 43 -2.69 5.57 -24.87
C LEU A 43 -2.45 5.58 -23.36
N LEU A 44 -1.78 4.56 -22.81
CA LEU A 44 -1.49 4.50 -21.38
C LEU A 44 -0.53 5.61 -20.96
N VAL A 45 0.56 5.84 -21.71
CA VAL A 45 1.49 6.95 -21.48
C VAL A 45 0.75 8.29 -21.44
N THR A 46 -0.14 8.54 -22.41
CA THR A 46 -0.96 9.75 -22.45
C THR A 46 -1.85 9.87 -21.21
N ARG A 47 -2.52 8.78 -20.79
CA ARG A 47 -3.39 8.79 -19.60
C ARG A 47 -2.61 8.99 -18.30
N LEU A 48 -1.42 8.42 -18.18
CA LEU A 48 -0.50 8.65 -17.06
C LEU A 48 -0.02 10.11 -17.03
N GLY A 49 0.26 10.71 -18.20
CA GLY A 49 0.59 12.13 -18.31
C GLY A 49 -0.50 13.05 -17.74
N LEU A 50 -1.78 12.71 -17.94
CA LEU A 50 -2.91 13.48 -17.40
C LEU A 50 -3.01 13.43 -15.87
N THR A 51 -2.38 12.44 -15.21
CA THR A 51 -2.32 12.35 -13.75
C THR A 51 -1.04 12.96 -13.17
N GLY A 52 -0.19 13.54 -14.01
CA GLY A 52 1.08 14.17 -13.63
C GLY A 52 2.28 13.22 -13.63
N VAL A 53 2.11 11.96 -14.03
CA VAL A 53 3.21 11.00 -14.17
C VAL A 53 3.91 11.25 -15.51
N ARG A 54 5.18 11.65 -15.46
CA ARG A 54 5.99 11.97 -16.67
C ARG A 54 7.06 10.94 -17.02
N GLY A 55 7.17 9.92 -16.18
CA GLY A 55 8.16 8.86 -16.26
C GLY A 55 8.00 7.95 -15.05
N LEU A 56 8.85 6.94 -14.95
CA LEU A 56 8.82 5.95 -13.88
C LEU A 56 10.10 6.05 -13.05
N TYR A 57 10.01 5.74 -11.75
CA TYR A 57 11.20 5.43 -10.99
C TYR A 57 11.76 4.06 -11.44
N PRO A 58 13.09 3.83 -11.37
CA PRO A 58 13.69 2.54 -11.74
C PRO A 58 12.96 1.32 -11.18
N HIS A 59 12.63 1.32 -9.88
CA HIS A 59 11.90 0.23 -9.23
C HIS A 59 10.46 0.05 -9.75
N GLN A 60 9.85 1.09 -10.31
CA GLN A 60 8.56 0.99 -10.97
C GLN A 60 8.70 0.41 -12.38
N THR A 61 9.74 0.80 -13.12
CA THR A 61 10.10 0.22 -14.42
C THR A 61 10.33 -1.28 -14.28
N ASP A 62 11.16 -1.70 -13.32
CA ASP A 62 11.49 -3.10 -13.06
C ASP A 62 10.24 -3.90 -12.66
N GLY A 63 9.45 -3.38 -11.72
CA GLY A 63 8.22 -4.03 -11.28
C GLY A 63 7.19 -4.17 -12.40
N LEU A 64 7.06 -3.15 -13.26
CA LEU A 64 6.14 -3.18 -14.39
C LEU A 64 6.63 -4.17 -15.46
N ALA A 65 7.91 -4.14 -15.81
CA ALA A 65 8.52 -5.07 -16.76
C ALA A 65 8.38 -6.52 -16.31
N ALA A 66 8.61 -6.79 -15.02
CA ALA A 66 8.44 -8.12 -14.44
C ALA A 66 6.99 -8.61 -14.59
N LEU A 67 5.99 -7.80 -14.23
CA LEU A 67 4.57 -8.16 -14.41
C LEU A 67 4.21 -8.39 -15.89
N ARG A 68 4.70 -7.54 -16.81
CA ARG A 68 4.47 -7.66 -18.26
C ARG A 68 5.09 -8.92 -18.87
N SER A 69 6.28 -9.30 -18.40
CA SER A 69 6.99 -10.52 -18.81
C SER A 69 6.41 -11.80 -18.20
N GLY A 70 5.39 -11.68 -17.37
CA GLY A 70 4.69 -12.81 -16.78
C GLY A 70 5.24 -13.27 -15.43
N ARG A 71 6.07 -12.48 -14.75
CA ARG A 71 6.61 -12.81 -13.42
C ARG A 71 5.69 -12.33 -12.30
N ASP A 72 5.67 -13.08 -11.20
CA ASP A 72 5.08 -12.67 -9.93
C ASP A 72 6.07 -11.79 -9.18
N VAL A 73 5.61 -10.73 -8.53
CA VAL A 73 6.44 -9.68 -7.93
C VAL A 73 6.01 -9.35 -6.50
N VAL A 74 6.99 -9.05 -5.63
CA VAL A 74 6.78 -8.35 -4.36
C VAL A 74 7.52 -7.01 -4.37
N LEU A 75 6.74 -5.93 -4.35
CA LEU A 75 7.21 -4.54 -4.27
C LEU A 75 7.36 -4.16 -2.79
N ALA A 76 8.58 -4.12 -2.27
CA ALA A 76 8.89 -3.86 -0.86
C ALA A 76 9.64 -2.53 -0.66
N THR A 77 9.10 -1.46 -1.24
CA THR A 77 9.68 -0.11 -1.20
C THR A 77 8.97 0.79 -0.17
N GLY A 78 9.51 1.99 0.09
CA GLY A 78 8.98 2.93 1.07
C GLY A 78 7.51 3.31 0.87
N THR A 79 6.87 3.86 1.90
CA THR A 79 5.53 4.46 1.73
C THR A 79 5.60 5.63 0.74
N ALA A 80 4.54 5.79 -0.06
CA ALA A 80 4.49 6.79 -1.14
C ALA A 80 5.58 6.66 -2.23
N SER A 81 6.27 5.52 -2.33
CA SER A 81 7.22 5.22 -3.42
C SER A 81 6.57 4.94 -4.78
N GLY A 82 5.23 4.95 -4.83
CA GLY A 82 4.45 4.71 -6.05
C GLY A 82 4.30 3.23 -6.44
N LYS A 83 4.29 2.29 -5.48
CA LYS A 83 3.94 0.86 -5.72
C LYS A 83 2.62 0.69 -6.46
N THR A 84 1.63 1.52 -6.11
CA THR A 84 0.32 1.55 -6.77
C THR A 84 0.41 1.79 -8.27
N LEU A 85 1.32 2.66 -8.71
CA LEU A 85 1.47 2.96 -10.12
C LEU A 85 1.85 1.71 -10.92
N VAL A 86 2.69 0.84 -10.33
CA VAL A 86 3.18 -0.39 -10.97
C VAL A 86 2.02 -1.32 -11.33
N TYR A 87 1.24 -1.74 -10.34
CA TYR A 87 0.14 -2.68 -10.59
C TYR A 87 -1.04 -2.04 -11.34
N ASN A 88 -1.26 -0.72 -11.18
CA ASN A 88 -2.28 -0.01 -11.95
C ASN A 88 -1.90 0.08 -13.42
N ALA A 89 -0.64 0.43 -13.73
CA ALA A 89 -0.14 0.48 -15.09
C ALA A 89 -0.17 -0.90 -15.75
N ALA A 90 0.27 -1.94 -15.02
CA ALA A 90 0.23 -3.32 -15.52
C ALA A 90 -1.20 -3.76 -15.89
N PHE A 91 -2.19 -3.51 -15.02
CA PHE A 91 -3.57 -3.86 -15.35
C PHE A 91 -4.18 -2.96 -16.43
N ALA A 92 -3.88 -1.66 -16.41
CA ALA A 92 -4.37 -0.73 -17.42
C ALA A 92 -3.88 -1.13 -18.82
N GLU A 93 -2.61 -1.52 -18.95
CA GLU A 93 -2.07 -2.06 -20.20
C GLU A 93 -2.77 -3.36 -20.59
N ALA A 94 -2.90 -4.32 -19.67
CA ALA A 94 -3.62 -5.57 -19.92
C ALA A 94 -5.07 -5.34 -20.37
N ALA A 95 -5.77 -4.36 -19.80
CA ALA A 95 -7.13 -4.01 -20.19
C ALA A 95 -7.20 -3.36 -21.59
N ILE A 96 -6.12 -2.71 -22.04
CA ILE A 96 -6.01 -2.13 -23.40
C ILE A 96 -5.71 -3.23 -24.42
N THR A 97 -4.79 -4.14 -24.11
CA THR A 97 -4.25 -5.12 -25.08
C THR A 97 -5.00 -6.45 -25.09
N THR A 98 -5.58 -6.84 -23.96
CA THR A 98 -6.24 -8.15 -23.78
C THR A 98 -7.74 -7.96 -23.55
N PRO A 99 -8.58 -8.36 -24.52
CA PRO A 99 -10.03 -8.23 -24.40
C PRO A 99 -10.55 -8.90 -23.13
N LYS A 100 -11.31 -8.13 -22.34
CA LYS A 100 -12.01 -8.61 -21.13
C LYS A 100 -11.06 -9.13 -20.03
N ALA A 101 -9.77 -8.77 -20.03
CA ALA A 101 -8.87 -9.06 -18.92
C ALA A 101 -9.45 -8.53 -17.60
N THR A 102 -9.39 -9.35 -16.55
CA THR A 102 -9.84 -8.97 -15.21
C THR A 102 -8.70 -8.94 -14.21
N ALA A 103 -8.88 -8.16 -13.14
CA ALA A 103 -7.95 -8.07 -12.03
C ALA A 103 -8.68 -7.96 -10.69
N LEU A 104 -8.07 -8.54 -9.66
CA LEU A 104 -8.55 -8.55 -8.28
C LEU A 104 -7.54 -7.85 -7.39
N TYR A 105 -7.92 -6.74 -6.77
CA TYR A 105 -7.07 -6.02 -5.82
C TYR A 105 -7.58 -6.21 -4.39
N LEU A 106 -6.71 -6.66 -3.50
CA LEU A 106 -7.00 -6.89 -2.10
C LEU A 106 -6.35 -5.80 -1.26
N PHE A 107 -7.17 -5.08 -0.50
CA PHE A 107 -6.73 -4.03 0.40
C PHE A 107 -7.03 -4.40 1.86
N PRO A 108 -6.19 -3.98 2.82
CA PRO A 108 -6.43 -4.20 4.25
C PRO A 108 -7.62 -3.38 4.78
N THR A 109 -7.97 -2.26 4.13
CA THR A 109 -9.04 -1.37 4.59
C THR A 109 -9.93 -0.91 3.44
N LYS A 110 -11.22 -0.70 3.75
CA LYS A 110 -12.21 -0.18 2.79
C LYS A 110 -11.88 1.24 2.31
N ALA A 111 -11.35 2.08 3.20
CA ALA A 111 -10.95 3.44 2.88
C ALA A 111 -9.87 3.45 1.79
N LEU A 112 -8.82 2.63 1.95
CA LEU A 112 -7.76 2.50 0.97
C LEU A 112 -8.30 2.02 -0.38
N ALA A 113 -9.18 1.01 -0.41
CA ALA A 113 -9.79 0.54 -1.65
C ALA A 113 -10.56 1.66 -2.39
N ARG A 114 -11.31 2.51 -1.68
CA ARG A 114 -12.03 3.65 -2.27
C ARG A 114 -11.10 4.73 -2.80
N ASP A 115 -9.99 4.98 -2.11
CA ASP A 115 -8.98 5.93 -2.58
C ASP A 115 -8.29 5.42 -3.85
N GLN A 116 -7.98 4.12 -3.90
CA GLN A 116 -7.43 3.49 -5.10
C GLN A 116 -8.41 3.44 -6.27
N LEU A 117 -9.71 3.29 -6.00
CA LEU A 117 -10.74 3.40 -7.03
C LEU A 117 -10.73 4.77 -7.70
N ARG A 118 -10.56 5.85 -6.93
CA ARG A 118 -10.44 7.22 -7.48
C ARG A 118 -9.19 7.36 -8.34
N SER A 119 -8.05 6.85 -7.86
CA SER A 119 -6.78 6.85 -8.59
C SER A 119 -6.88 6.13 -9.94
N MET A 120 -7.44 4.91 -9.95
CA MET A 120 -7.64 4.15 -11.18
C MET A 120 -8.59 4.85 -12.16
N ARG A 121 -9.69 5.44 -11.68
CA ARG A 121 -10.63 6.19 -12.52
C ARG A 121 -10.04 7.48 -13.09
N ALA A 122 -9.05 8.07 -12.43
CA ALA A 122 -8.37 9.27 -12.91
C ALA A 122 -7.59 9.03 -14.22
N LEU A 123 -7.22 7.77 -14.52
CA LEU A 123 -6.65 7.40 -15.81
C LEU A 123 -7.64 7.60 -16.97
N LYS A 124 -8.95 7.68 -16.70
CA LYS A 124 -10.01 7.86 -17.71
C LYS A 124 -9.89 6.86 -18.87
N LEU A 125 -9.62 5.59 -18.54
CA LEU A 125 -9.58 4.47 -19.48
C LEU A 125 -10.94 3.77 -19.55
N PRO A 126 -11.70 3.88 -20.67
CA PRO A 126 -12.98 3.20 -20.82
C PRO A 126 -12.90 1.67 -20.73
N GLN A 127 -11.73 1.11 -21.02
CA GLN A 127 -11.43 -0.31 -20.91
C GLN A 127 -11.41 -0.79 -19.45
N VAL A 128 -11.23 0.11 -18.47
CA VAL A 128 -11.18 -0.22 -17.05
C VAL A 128 -12.50 0.15 -16.38
N LYS A 129 -13.29 -0.88 -16.06
CA LYS A 129 -14.53 -0.81 -15.28
C LYS A 129 -14.23 -1.23 -13.85
N ALA A 130 -13.68 -0.30 -13.09
CA ALA A 130 -13.30 -0.51 -11.70
C ALA A 130 -14.48 -0.32 -10.73
N ALA A 131 -14.61 -1.26 -9.78
CA ALA A 131 -15.60 -1.22 -8.71
C ALA A 131 -14.99 -1.71 -7.39
N VAL A 132 -15.41 -1.09 -6.29
CA VAL A 132 -15.21 -1.66 -4.95
C VAL A 132 -16.32 -2.67 -4.68
N TYR A 133 -15.96 -3.83 -4.17
CA TYR A 133 -16.89 -4.88 -3.76
C TYR A 133 -16.55 -5.29 -2.33
N ASP A 134 -17.23 -4.72 -1.36
CA ASP A 134 -17.01 -4.95 0.07
C ASP A 134 -18.32 -5.11 0.86
N GLY A 135 -18.22 -5.16 2.19
CA GLY A 135 -19.38 -5.27 3.07
C GLY A 135 -20.35 -4.08 2.99
N ASP A 136 -19.89 -2.91 2.54
CA ASP A 136 -20.72 -1.70 2.41
C ASP A 136 -21.36 -1.60 1.01
N THR A 137 -21.03 -2.51 0.09
CA THR A 137 -21.58 -2.52 -1.27
C THR A 137 -23.06 -2.91 -1.24
N PRO A 138 -23.98 -2.02 -1.67
CA PRO A 138 -25.42 -2.26 -1.63
C PRO A 138 -25.80 -3.56 -2.37
N GLN A 139 -26.72 -4.34 -1.80
CA GLN A 139 -27.10 -5.65 -2.37
C GLN A 139 -27.60 -5.54 -3.82
N ALA A 140 -28.31 -4.46 -4.15
CA ALA A 140 -28.83 -4.20 -5.48
C ALA A 140 -27.73 -3.93 -6.53
N GLU A 141 -26.57 -3.42 -6.13
CA GLU A 141 -25.45 -3.13 -7.04
C GLU A 141 -24.59 -4.36 -7.33
N ARG A 142 -24.57 -5.35 -6.42
CA ARG A 142 -23.69 -6.52 -6.52
C ARG A 142 -23.85 -7.31 -7.82
N PRO A 143 -25.06 -7.58 -8.36
CA PRO A 143 -25.22 -8.24 -9.65
C PRO A 143 -24.60 -7.45 -10.81
N LEU A 144 -24.74 -6.13 -10.80
CA LEU A 144 -24.20 -5.26 -11.84
C LEU A 144 -22.66 -5.26 -11.81
N ILE A 145 -22.07 -5.18 -10.61
CA ILE A 145 -20.62 -5.23 -10.43
C ILE A 145 -20.07 -6.57 -10.95
N ARG A 146 -20.66 -7.71 -10.54
CA ARG A 146 -20.24 -9.03 -11.03
C ARG A 146 -20.26 -9.16 -12.54
N LYS A 147 -21.28 -8.58 -13.19
CA LYS A 147 -21.47 -8.67 -14.64
C LYS A 147 -20.52 -7.76 -15.42
N ASN A 148 -20.23 -6.57 -14.90
CA ASN A 148 -19.64 -5.50 -15.70
C ASN A 148 -18.22 -5.10 -15.28
N ALA A 149 -17.84 -5.29 -14.01
CA ALA A 149 -16.54 -4.87 -13.54
C ALA A 149 -15.46 -5.84 -14.02
N ASN A 150 -14.38 -5.29 -14.57
CA ASN A 150 -13.17 -6.06 -14.85
C ASN A 150 -12.06 -5.78 -13.84
N LEU A 151 -12.20 -4.75 -13.01
CA LEU A 151 -11.35 -4.56 -11.84
C LEU A 151 -12.22 -4.56 -10.58
N VAL A 152 -12.00 -5.55 -9.73
CA VAL A 152 -12.66 -5.67 -8.44
C VAL A 152 -11.68 -5.35 -7.34
N MET A 153 -11.95 -4.29 -6.58
CA MET A 153 -11.20 -3.91 -5.38
C MET A 153 -11.98 -4.39 -4.15
N THR A 154 -11.37 -5.24 -3.34
CA THR A 154 -12.03 -5.88 -2.19
C THR A 154 -11.06 -6.06 -1.03
N ASN A 155 -11.45 -6.83 -0.02
CA ASN A 155 -10.62 -7.20 1.12
C ASN A 155 -10.61 -8.73 1.29
N PRO A 156 -9.67 -9.30 2.09
CA PRO A 156 -9.60 -10.75 2.28
C PRO A 156 -10.89 -11.39 2.82
N ASP A 157 -11.63 -10.68 3.68
CA ASP A 157 -12.89 -11.19 4.26
C ASP A 157 -13.98 -11.33 3.18
N MET A 158 -14.13 -10.34 2.31
CA MET A 158 -15.11 -10.35 1.23
C MET A 158 -14.72 -11.27 0.08
N LEU A 159 -13.42 -11.44 -0.16
CA LEU A 159 -12.91 -12.51 -1.00
C LEU A 159 -13.36 -13.86 -0.45
N HIS A 160 -13.17 -14.12 0.84
CA HIS A 160 -13.57 -15.37 1.48
C HIS A 160 -15.10 -15.59 1.46
N LEU A 161 -15.87 -14.61 1.93
CA LEU A 161 -17.31 -14.74 2.20
C LEU A 161 -18.18 -14.62 0.95
N SER A 162 -17.74 -13.91 -0.10
CA SER A 162 -18.58 -13.65 -1.27
C SER A 162 -17.99 -14.17 -2.57
N LEU A 163 -16.73 -13.85 -2.88
CA LEU A 163 -16.17 -14.23 -4.19
C LEU A 163 -15.84 -15.72 -4.25
N LEU A 164 -15.17 -16.25 -3.23
CA LEU A 164 -14.80 -17.67 -3.18
C LEU A 164 -15.97 -18.58 -2.78
N ALA A 165 -16.85 -18.13 -1.89
CA ALA A 165 -18.00 -18.92 -1.45
C ALA A 165 -19.07 -19.08 -2.55
N ASP A 166 -19.22 -18.08 -3.42
CA ASP A 166 -20.20 -18.05 -4.52
C ASP A 166 -19.49 -17.99 -5.88
N HIS A 167 -18.39 -18.73 -6.02
CA HIS A 167 -17.49 -18.62 -7.16
C HIS A 167 -18.15 -18.91 -8.52
N ALA A 168 -19.20 -19.72 -8.55
CA ALA A 168 -19.97 -19.98 -9.77
C ALA A 168 -20.53 -18.70 -10.39
N ARG A 169 -20.97 -17.73 -9.56
CA ARG A 169 -21.44 -16.42 -10.05
C ARG A 169 -20.31 -15.50 -10.52
N TRP A 170 -19.07 -15.84 -10.21
CA TRP A 170 -17.85 -15.12 -10.59
C TRP A 170 -17.03 -15.90 -11.62
N ALA A 171 -17.56 -16.99 -12.20
CA ALA A 171 -16.82 -17.87 -13.11
C ALA A 171 -16.19 -17.11 -14.28
N ASP A 172 -16.97 -16.24 -14.95
CA ASP A 172 -16.49 -15.38 -16.03
C ASP A 172 -15.35 -14.44 -15.61
N PHE A 173 -15.39 -13.95 -14.37
CA PHE A 173 -14.36 -13.07 -13.83
C PHE A 173 -13.08 -13.86 -13.52
N PHE A 174 -13.20 -15.03 -12.89
CA PHE A 174 -12.04 -15.88 -12.56
C PHE A 174 -11.38 -16.51 -13.78
N LEU A 175 -12.17 -16.89 -14.79
CA LEU A 175 -11.69 -17.41 -16.07
C LEU A 175 -10.75 -16.42 -16.79
N ARG A 176 -11.00 -15.11 -16.61
CA ARG A 176 -10.25 -14.03 -17.28
C ARG A 176 -9.27 -13.31 -16.36
N LEU A 177 -9.04 -13.86 -15.16
CA LEU A 177 -8.22 -13.23 -14.14
C LEU A 177 -6.75 -13.23 -14.58
N SER A 178 -6.26 -12.03 -14.84
CA SER A 178 -4.90 -11.78 -15.34
C SER A 178 -3.96 -11.30 -14.25
N LEU A 179 -4.46 -10.57 -13.24
CA LEU A 179 -3.66 -9.99 -12.17
C LEU A 179 -4.39 -10.07 -10.82
N VAL A 180 -3.66 -10.48 -9.78
CA VAL A 180 -4.06 -10.41 -8.38
C VAL A 180 -3.09 -9.50 -7.64
N VAL A 181 -3.60 -8.46 -6.99
CA VAL A 181 -2.82 -7.56 -6.15
C VAL A 181 -3.13 -7.81 -4.69
N VAL A 182 -2.10 -7.93 -3.86
CA VAL A 182 -2.20 -7.92 -2.40
C VAL A 182 -1.49 -6.68 -1.88
N ASP A 183 -2.25 -5.63 -1.59
CA ASP A 183 -1.70 -4.39 -1.08
C ASP A 183 -1.50 -4.45 0.44
N GLU A 184 -0.49 -3.74 0.91
CA GLU A 184 -0.02 -3.76 2.30
C GLU A 184 0.15 -5.17 2.87
N ALA A 185 0.85 -6.05 2.13
CA ALA A 185 1.04 -7.45 2.50
C ALA A 185 1.65 -7.64 3.89
N HIS A 186 2.44 -6.69 4.41
CA HIS A 186 2.99 -6.71 5.77
C HIS A 186 1.93 -6.68 6.89
N VAL A 187 0.70 -6.24 6.60
CA VAL A 187 -0.42 -6.30 7.54
C VAL A 187 -0.87 -7.75 7.77
N CYS A 188 -0.66 -8.63 6.79
CA CYS A 188 -1.02 -10.03 6.84
C CYS A 188 0.00 -10.85 7.66
N ARG A 189 0.06 -10.59 8.98
CA ARG A 189 0.96 -11.28 9.92
C ARG A 189 0.20 -11.94 11.08
N GLY A 190 0.88 -12.83 11.79
CA GLY A 190 0.30 -13.58 12.92
C GLY A 190 -0.91 -14.41 12.51
N VAL A 191 -1.90 -14.53 13.40
CA VAL A 191 -3.13 -15.31 13.15
C VAL A 191 -3.89 -14.80 11.93
N PHE A 192 -4.03 -13.48 11.80
CA PHE A 192 -4.69 -12.87 10.64
C PHE A 192 -3.97 -13.24 9.32
N GLY A 193 -2.64 -13.11 9.28
CA GLY A 193 -1.83 -13.53 8.13
C GLY A 193 -2.02 -15.00 7.75
N SER A 194 -2.09 -15.90 8.73
CA SER A 194 -2.34 -17.32 8.48
C SER A 194 -3.70 -17.57 7.83
N HIS A 195 -4.75 -16.86 8.25
CA HIS A 195 -6.06 -16.93 7.61
C HIS A 195 -6.02 -16.41 6.17
N VAL A 196 -5.43 -15.23 5.95
CA VAL A 196 -5.29 -14.66 4.60
C VAL A 196 -4.53 -15.61 3.68
N ALA A 197 -3.45 -16.24 4.15
CA ALA A 197 -2.69 -17.19 3.36
C ALA A 197 -3.55 -18.36 2.85
N MET A 198 -4.44 -18.89 3.69
CA MET A 198 -5.37 -19.96 3.27
C MET A 198 -6.42 -19.47 2.29
N VAL A 199 -6.89 -18.23 2.43
CA VAL A 199 -7.81 -17.60 1.45
C VAL A 199 -7.12 -17.43 0.09
N LEU A 200 -5.87 -16.95 0.06
CA LEU A 200 -5.11 -16.78 -1.19
C LEU A 200 -4.81 -18.12 -1.87
N ARG A 201 -4.44 -19.16 -1.12
CA ARG A 201 -4.24 -20.51 -1.67
C ARG A 201 -5.53 -21.10 -2.23
N ARG A 202 -6.68 -20.86 -1.57
CA ARG A 202 -7.99 -21.23 -2.12
C ARG A 202 -8.31 -20.49 -3.40
N LEU A 203 -8.01 -19.19 -3.47
CA LEU A 203 -8.14 -18.40 -4.70
C LEU A 203 -7.30 -19.01 -5.83
N ARG A 204 -6.02 -19.31 -5.58
CA ARG A 204 -5.14 -19.97 -6.57
C ARG A 204 -5.73 -21.27 -7.10
N ARG A 205 -6.12 -22.16 -6.21
CA ARG A 205 -6.75 -23.45 -6.57
C ARG A 205 -8.00 -23.25 -7.42
N LEU A 206 -8.84 -22.29 -7.05
CA LEU A 206 -10.09 -22.00 -7.75
C LEU A 206 -9.85 -21.41 -9.14
N VAL A 207 -8.91 -20.47 -9.26
CA VAL A 207 -8.58 -19.86 -10.56
C VAL A 207 -7.97 -20.91 -11.49
N ALA A 208 -7.12 -21.80 -10.96
CA ALA A 208 -6.61 -22.96 -11.71
C ALA A 208 -7.74 -23.92 -12.14
N HIS A 209 -8.76 -24.12 -11.31
CA HIS A 209 -9.95 -24.90 -11.68
C HIS A 209 -10.70 -24.30 -12.88
N TYR A 210 -10.72 -22.98 -13.01
CA TYR A 210 -11.24 -22.28 -14.18
C TYR A 210 -10.23 -22.16 -15.35
N GLY A 211 -9.05 -22.76 -15.24
CA GLY A 211 -8.00 -22.74 -16.27
C GLY A 211 -7.15 -21.45 -16.29
N GLY A 212 -7.29 -20.57 -15.30
CA GLY A 212 -6.53 -19.32 -15.20
C GLY A 212 -5.21 -19.47 -14.47
N SER A 213 -4.25 -18.59 -14.78
CA SER A 213 -2.95 -18.48 -14.10
C SER A 213 -2.54 -17.00 -13.96
N PRO A 214 -3.21 -16.23 -13.08
CA PRO A 214 -2.98 -14.80 -12.95
C PRO A 214 -1.57 -14.52 -12.46
N ARG A 215 -1.07 -13.34 -12.79
CA ARG A 215 0.14 -12.78 -12.17
C ARG A 215 -0.19 -12.24 -10.79
N TRP A 216 0.78 -12.29 -9.89
CA TRP A 216 0.66 -11.84 -8.52
C TRP A 216 1.56 -10.64 -8.29
N CYS A 217 0.99 -9.56 -7.76
CA CYS A 217 1.72 -8.39 -7.34
C CYS A 217 1.43 -8.14 -5.86
N LEU A 218 2.40 -8.38 -5.00
CA LEU A 218 2.32 -8.02 -3.59
C LEU A 218 2.96 -6.65 -3.42
N ALA A 219 2.29 -5.74 -2.74
CA ALA A 219 2.84 -4.44 -2.38
C ALA A 219 2.97 -4.36 -0.86
N SER A 220 4.12 -3.91 -0.39
CA SER A 220 4.38 -3.77 1.03
C SER A 220 5.28 -2.57 1.30
N ALA A 221 5.13 -1.96 2.47
CA ALA A 221 6.20 -1.16 3.06
C ALA A 221 7.47 -2.01 3.23
N THR A 222 8.60 -1.37 3.50
CA THR A 222 9.90 -2.04 3.70
C THR A 222 9.80 -3.16 4.75
N VAL A 223 10.01 -4.40 4.32
CA VAL A 223 10.08 -5.61 5.17
C VAL A 223 11.44 -6.25 4.96
N GLY A 224 12.02 -6.86 6.00
CA GLY A 224 13.32 -7.51 5.91
C GLY A 224 13.36 -8.70 4.93
N ASN A 225 12.30 -9.52 4.90
CA ASN A 225 12.23 -10.74 4.08
C ASN A 225 10.96 -10.73 3.18
N PRO A 226 10.89 -9.92 2.11
CA PRO A 226 9.68 -9.74 1.34
C PRO A 226 9.33 -10.97 0.47
N GLY A 227 10.31 -11.68 -0.11
CA GLY A 227 10.04 -12.92 -0.84
C GLY A 227 9.49 -14.02 0.07
N GLU A 228 10.06 -14.19 1.26
CA GLU A 228 9.56 -15.15 2.25
C GLU A 228 8.10 -14.84 2.66
N LEU A 229 7.77 -13.56 2.87
CA LEU A 229 6.40 -13.12 3.12
C LEU A 229 5.48 -13.49 1.95
N ALA A 230 5.91 -13.22 0.72
CA ALA A 230 5.14 -13.52 -0.48
C ALA A 230 4.88 -15.02 -0.63
N THR A 231 5.91 -15.86 -0.49
CA THR A 231 5.80 -17.32 -0.52
C THR A 231 4.90 -17.84 0.59
N LYS A 232 5.06 -17.35 1.83
CA LYS A 232 4.21 -17.79 2.96
C LYS A 232 2.74 -17.43 2.78
N LEU A 233 2.44 -16.27 2.22
CA LEU A 233 1.07 -15.81 1.97
C LEU A 233 0.43 -16.52 0.78
N THR A 234 1.14 -16.61 -0.35
CA THR A 234 0.55 -17.08 -1.61
C THR A 234 0.80 -18.57 -1.88
N GLY A 235 1.90 -19.12 -1.35
CA GLY A 235 2.46 -20.42 -1.74
C GLY A 235 3.13 -20.44 -3.11
N LEU A 236 3.56 -19.28 -3.62
CA LEU A 236 4.37 -19.16 -4.84
C LEU A 236 5.85 -19.25 -4.48
N ASP A 237 6.61 -20.05 -5.23
CA ASP A 237 8.01 -20.35 -4.91
C ASP A 237 9.01 -19.40 -5.61
N ASP A 238 8.60 -18.75 -6.71
CA ASP A 238 9.43 -17.83 -7.50
C ASP A 238 8.74 -16.46 -7.63
N VAL A 239 8.90 -15.63 -6.61
CA VAL A 239 8.41 -14.24 -6.59
C VAL A 239 9.61 -13.30 -6.65
N MET A 240 9.66 -12.46 -7.68
CA MET A 240 10.73 -11.48 -7.85
C MET A 240 10.61 -10.37 -6.80
N GLU A 241 11.70 -10.10 -6.08
CA GLU A 241 11.76 -9.03 -5.09
C GLU A 241 12.19 -7.71 -5.73
N ILE A 242 11.41 -6.65 -5.49
CA ILE A 242 11.76 -5.27 -5.87
C ILE A 242 11.84 -4.44 -4.58
N THR A 243 13.06 -4.23 -4.09
CA THR A 243 13.34 -3.63 -2.78
C THR A 243 13.99 -2.26 -2.87
N ASP A 244 14.67 -1.97 -3.98
CA ASP A 244 15.29 -0.67 -4.22
C ASP A 244 14.24 0.43 -4.37
N ASP A 245 14.50 1.58 -3.77
CA ASP A 245 13.56 2.72 -3.77
C ASP A 245 14.26 3.98 -4.25
N ALA A 246 13.92 4.40 -5.47
CA ALA A 246 14.44 5.59 -6.13
C ALA A 246 13.48 6.79 -6.06
N SER A 247 12.39 6.68 -5.30
CA SER A 247 11.39 7.76 -5.13
C SER A 247 11.95 8.90 -4.27
N PRO A 248 11.43 10.14 -4.39
CA PRO A 248 11.95 11.26 -3.63
C PRO A 248 11.64 11.09 -2.13
N SER A 249 12.61 11.44 -1.28
CA SER A 249 12.37 11.62 0.15
C SER A 249 12.97 12.95 0.56
N GLY A 250 12.18 13.78 1.25
CA GLY A 250 12.73 14.94 1.96
C GLY A 250 13.69 14.52 3.06
N GLU A 251 14.54 15.44 3.50
CA GLU A 251 15.30 15.29 4.74
C GLU A 251 14.32 15.08 5.91
N LYS A 252 14.64 14.17 6.82
CA LYS A 252 13.84 13.91 8.02
C LYS A 252 14.71 14.05 9.25
N LEU A 253 14.18 14.70 10.27
CA LEU A 253 14.75 14.66 11.61
C LEU A 253 14.03 13.59 12.41
N PHE A 254 14.79 12.60 12.86
CA PHE A 254 14.31 11.53 13.72
C PHE A 254 14.80 11.79 15.14
N ALA A 255 13.86 12.05 16.05
CA ALA A 255 14.15 12.34 17.44
C ALA A 255 13.58 11.25 18.35
N LEU A 256 14.31 10.92 19.42
CA LEU A 256 13.81 10.07 20.51
C LEU A 256 13.56 10.95 21.74
N TRP A 257 12.36 10.81 22.29
CA TRP A 257 11.93 11.52 23.49
C TRP A 257 11.77 10.54 24.65
N ASN A 258 12.44 10.82 25.75
CA ASN A 258 12.32 10.07 26.99
C ASN A 258 11.58 10.93 28.03
N PRO A 259 10.33 10.57 28.42
CA PRO A 259 9.56 11.34 29.40
C PRO A 259 10.36 11.63 30.68
N PRO A 260 10.25 12.83 31.26
CA PRO A 260 11.06 13.21 32.41
C PRO A 260 10.80 12.32 33.63
N LEU A 261 11.79 12.20 34.51
CA LEU A 261 11.63 11.53 35.81
C LEU A 261 10.71 12.39 36.70
N VAL A 262 9.78 11.72 37.37
CA VAL A 262 8.89 12.33 38.37
C VAL A 262 9.30 11.89 39.77
N ASP A 263 9.95 10.73 39.89
CA ASP A 263 10.47 10.17 41.12
C ASP A 263 11.81 9.47 40.81
N GLU A 264 12.89 9.99 41.38
CA GLU A 264 14.25 9.46 41.20
C GLU A 264 14.48 8.15 41.96
N GLU A 265 13.81 7.95 43.09
CA GLU A 265 13.99 6.74 43.92
C GLU A 265 13.31 5.53 43.26
N THR A 266 12.11 5.72 42.71
CA THR A 266 11.37 4.64 42.05
C THR A 266 11.67 4.53 40.55
N GLY A 267 12.35 5.54 39.97
CA GLY A 267 12.58 5.66 38.54
C GLY A 267 11.29 5.93 37.74
N ALA A 268 10.22 6.34 38.41
CA ALA A 268 8.95 6.60 37.75
C ALA A 268 9.07 7.84 36.84
N ARG A 269 8.56 7.70 35.61
CA ARG A 269 8.58 8.75 34.60
C ARG A 269 7.17 9.25 34.30
N ARG A 270 7.10 10.46 33.75
CA ARG A 270 5.85 11.00 33.27
C ARG A 270 5.25 10.10 32.19
N SER A 271 3.94 10.14 32.05
CA SER A 271 3.24 9.39 31.00
C SER A 271 3.72 9.82 29.61
N ALA A 272 4.20 8.87 28.81
CA ALA A 272 4.53 9.09 27.40
C ALA A 272 3.34 9.62 26.60
N LEU A 273 2.11 9.27 26.99
CA LEU A 273 0.90 9.82 26.36
C LEU A 273 0.75 11.31 26.64
N ALA A 274 0.95 11.73 27.90
CA ALA A 274 0.88 13.14 28.28
C ALA A 274 1.96 13.98 27.59
N GLU A 275 3.20 13.47 27.54
CA GLU A 275 4.32 14.10 26.85
C GLU A 275 4.07 14.19 25.33
N SER A 276 3.55 13.13 24.73
CA SER A 276 3.19 13.13 23.31
C SER A 276 2.09 14.15 23.02
N ALA A 277 1.06 14.24 23.87
CA ALA A 277 -0.02 15.22 23.74
C ALA A 277 0.51 16.65 23.87
N TRP A 278 1.44 16.89 24.81
CA TRP A 278 2.09 18.19 24.98
C TRP A 278 2.92 18.57 23.73
N LEU A 279 3.76 17.67 23.21
CA LEU A 279 4.54 17.91 21.99
C LEU A 279 3.64 18.19 20.79
N VAL A 280 2.60 17.38 20.58
CA VAL A 280 1.62 17.56 19.50
C VAL A 280 0.90 18.91 19.65
N GLY A 281 0.51 19.28 20.87
CA GLY A 281 -0.11 20.57 21.17
C GLY A 281 0.82 21.76 20.87
N LYS A 282 2.09 21.67 21.25
CA LYS A 282 3.12 22.70 20.98
C LYS A 282 3.36 22.88 19.48
N LEU A 283 3.40 21.79 18.72
CA LEU A 283 3.53 21.83 17.26
C LEU A 283 2.27 22.40 16.59
N ALA A 284 1.09 21.99 17.04
CA ALA A 284 -0.19 22.45 16.52
C ALA A 284 -0.43 23.94 16.79
N SER A 285 -0.08 24.44 17.98
CA SER A 285 -0.20 25.87 18.32
C SER A 285 0.70 26.76 17.47
N GLN A 286 1.78 26.22 16.92
CA GLN A 286 2.66 26.87 15.95
C GLN A 286 2.18 26.72 14.49
N GLY A 287 0.97 26.20 14.26
CA GLY A 287 0.38 25.99 12.94
C GLY A 287 1.04 24.85 12.14
N THR A 288 1.76 23.95 12.78
CA THR A 288 2.42 22.82 12.11
C THR A 288 1.44 21.67 11.92
N ARG A 289 1.34 21.14 10.70
CA ARG A 289 0.55 19.93 10.42
C ARG A 289 1.19 18.76 11.17
N THR A 290 0.46 18.22 12.13
CA THR A 290 0.98 17.24 13.08
C THR A 290 0.04 16.04 13.14
N ILE A 291 0.62 14.86 13.26
CA ILE A 291 -0.11 13.60 13.47
C ILE A 291 0.45 12.91 14.72
N GLY A 292 -0.43 12.53 15.63
CA GLY A 292 -0.10 11.74 16.82
C GLY A 292 -0.62 10.32 16.67
N PHE A 293 0.23 9.33 16.99
CA PHE A 293 -0.17 7.92 17.00
C PHE A 293 -0.25 7.41 18.43
N THR A 294 -1.32 6.67 18.74
CA THR A 294 -1.54 6.05 20.05
C THR A 294 -1.88 4.57 19.87
N ARG A 295 -1.80 3.79 20.96
CA ARG A 295 -2.07 2.35 20.94
C ARG A 295 -3.54 1.99 21.13
N SER A 296 -4.39 2.93 21.55
CA SER A 296 -5.80 2.63 21.87
C SER A 296 -6.72 3.79 21.52
N ARG A 297 -7.98 3.48 21.21
CA ARG A 297 -9.01 4.50 20.91
C ARG A 297 -9.20 5.47 22.08
N ARG A 298 -9.26 4.95 23.31
CA ARG A 298 -9.37 5.74 24.54
C ARG A 298 -8.20 6.71 24.76
N ALA A 299 -7.01 6.40 24.24
CA ALA A 299 -5.87 7.31 24.31
C ALA A 299 -5.83 8.32 23.15
N ALA A 300 -6.57 8.06 22.08
CA ALA A 300 -6.71 8.98 20.95
C ALA A 300 -7.86 9.99 21.15
N GLU A 301 -8.92 9.59 21.86
CA GLU A 301 -9.96 10.46 22.43
C GLU A 301 -9.39 11.36 23.54
#